data_AF-A0A4V3EQJ2-F1
#
_entry.id   AF-A0A4V3EQJ2-F1
#
_cell.length_a   1.000
_cell.length_b   1.000
_cell.length_c   1.000
_cell.angle_alpha   90.00
_cell.angle_beta   90.00
_cell.angle_gamma   90.00
#
_symmetry.space_group_name_H-M   'P 1'
#
loop_
_entity.id
_entity.type
_entity.pdbx_description
1 polymer ?
#
loop_
_entity_poly.entity_id
_entity_poly.type
_entity_poly.pdbx_seq_one_letter_code
_entity_poly.pdbx_strand_id
1 'polypeptide(L)'
;MNGYAQAESGTLSHSLTSQGGMNAARSTNRILRRNEHLIHAGDQVRHAHVVVSGVLKSYINYENGDSQVLGFHIPGDIIGHESLINGRSFCGVLALDTSSVRRLETVGETTSQALIESMHSEIQRLTRQLHLERECSTAARLATFLMDYSESQAQRGYCRYEFILPMGRRDLAGYLGLATETLSRVFSRFRDQGILRVSTNHVTILDPARLEAASGTATEESRLIC
;
A
#
# COMPACT_ATOMS: atom_id res chain seq x y z
N MET A 1 51.98 -3.77 27.83
CA MET A 1 50.61 -3.29 27.51
C MET A 1 49.95 -4.39 26.72
N ASN A 2 49.25 -5.29 27.43
CA ASN A 2 47.78 -5.46 27.39
C ASN A 2 47.31 -5.91 25.99
N GLY A 3 46.67 -7.06 25.78
CA GLY A 3 45.92 -7.95 26.67
C GLY A 3 44.72 -8.48 25.87
N TYR A 4 44.22 -9.66 26.26
CA TYR A 4 43.01 -10.36 25.76
C TYR A 4 43.13 -11.12 24.43
N ALA A 5 42.58 -12.32 24.24
CA ALA A 5 42.12 -13.41 25.11
C ALA A 5 41.74 -14.57 24.17
N GLN A 6 42.12 -15.79 24.53
CA GLN A 6 41.59 -17.03 23.94
C GLN A 6 40.18 -17.30 24.48
N ALA A 7 39.29 -17.84 23.64
CA ALA A 7 38.16 -18.71 24.02
C ALA A 7 37.67 -19.38 22.72
N GLU A 8 38.09 -20.60 22.42
CA GLU A 8 37.44 -21.87 22.81
C GLU A 8 36.19 -22.20 21.98
N SER A 9 36.41 -23.12 21.04
CA SER A 9 35.42 -23.95 20.38
C SER A 9 34.74 -24.86 21.41
N GLY A 10 33.42 -24.80 21.50
CA GLY A 10 32.61 -25.67 22.35
C GLY A 10 31.33 -26.10 21.65
N THR A 11 31.35 -27.30 21.07
CA THR A 11 30.18 -28.04 20.61
C THR A 11 29.39 -28.52 21.82
N LEU A 12 28.14 -28.07 22.03
CA LEU A 12 27.17 -28.80 22.85
C LEU A 12 25.76 -28.64 22.29
N SER A 13 25.33 -29.71 21.60
CA SER A 13 23.93 -30.09 21.46
C SER A 13 23.31 -30.33 22.83
N HIS A 14 22.21 -29.64 23.15
CA HIS A 14 21.23 -30.15 24.11
C HIS A 14 19.83 -29.57 23.84
N SER A 15 18.99 -30.46 23.29
CA SER A 15 17.56 -30.64 23.57
C SER A 15 16.86 -29.59 24.46
N LEU A 16 15.88 -28.88 23.88
CA LEU A 16 14.75 -28.30 24.63
C LEU A 16 13.44 -28.75 24.00
N THR A 17 13.02 -29.96 24.39
CA THR A 17 11.61 -30.37 24.44
C THR A 17 11.21 -30.35 25.90
N SER A 18 10.43 -29.36 26.33
CA SER A 18 9.18 -29.54 27.09
C SER A 18 8.68 -28.23 27.70
N GLN A 19 7.49 -27.85 27.28
CA GLN A 19 6.41 -27.32 28.11
C GLN A 19 6.65 -26.03 28.91
N GLY A 20 6.23 -24.92 28.30
CA GLY A 20 5.65 -23.76 28.98
C GLY A 20 4.56 -23.21 28.07
N GLY A 21 3.30 -23.33 28.46
CA GLY A 21 2.14 -23.10 27.60
C GLY A 21 2.20 -21.79 26.83
N MET A 22 2.32 -21.88 25.50
CA MET A 22 1.95 -20.82 24.60
C MET A 22 0.45 -20.58 24.79
N ASN A 23 0.09 -19.55 25.57
CA ASN A 23 -1.17 -18.86 25.36
C ASN A 23 -1.11 -18.33 23.93
N ALA A 24 -1.58 -19.15 22.99
CA ALA A 24 -1.96 -18.73 21.66
C ALA A 24 -3.12 -17.77 21.84
N ALA A 25 -2.78 -16.51 22.13
CA ALA A 25 -3.71 -15.41 22.02
C ALA A 25 -4.22 -15.48 20.57
N ARG A 26 -5.48 -15.89 20.43
CA ARG A 26 -6.10 -16.17 19.14
C ARG A 26 -6.09 -14.87 18.36
N SER A 27 -5.08 -14.67 17.51
CA SER A 27 -5.09 -13.57 16.55
C SER A 27 -6.33 -13.80 15.66
N THR A 28 -7.42 -13.09 15.95
CA THR A 28 -8.66 -13.26 15.20
C THR A 28 -8.46 -12.62 13.84
N ASN A 29 -8.21 -13.46 12.85
CA ASN A 29 -8.21 -13.05 11.46
C ASN A 29 -9.64 -12.63 11.09
N ARG A 30 -9.83 -11.39 10.63
CA ARG A 30 -11.12 -10.87 10.18
C ARG A 30 -11.14 -10.89 8.66
N ILE A 31 -12.16 -11.54 8.10
CA ILE A 31 -12.42 -11.53 6.66
C ILE A 31 -13.38 -10.37 6.39
N LEU A 32 -13.07 -9.59 5.36
CA LEU A 32 -13.88 -8.48 4.85
C LEU A 32 -14.28 -8.79 3.41
N ARG A 33 -15.56 -8.61 3.09
CA ARG A 33 -16.02 -8.61 1.70
C ARG A 33 -15.79 -7.25 1.07
N ARG A 34 -15.83 -7.20 -0.28
CA ARG A 34 -15.77 -5.94 -1.01
C ARG A 34 -16.82 -4.96 -0.47
N ASN A 35 -16.39 -3.72 -0.24
CA ASN A 35 -17.14 -2.61 0.37
C ASN A 35 -17.45 -2.74 1.87
N GLU A 36 -16.96 -3.78 2.56
CA GLU A 36 -17.06 -3.83 4.02
C GLU A 36 -15.97 -2.96 4.68
N HIS A 37 -16.37 -2.25 5.74
CA HIS A 37 -15.48 -1.37 6.48
C HIS A 37 -14.67 -2.13 7.52
N LEU A 38 -13.36 -1.89 7.51
CA LEU A 38 -12.50 -2.22 8.64
C LEU A 38 -12.68 -1.17 9.74
N ILE A 39 -12.66 0.12 9.37
CA ILE A 39 -12.72 1.30 10.24
C ILE A 39 -13.62 2.35 9.58
N HIS A 40 -14.47 3.02 10.35
CA HIS A 40 -15.14 4.25 9.94
C HIS A 40 -14.41 5.49 10.51
N ALA A 41 -14.54 6.62 9.82
CA ALA A 41 -14.03 7.88 10.32
C ALA A 41 -14.72 8.21 11.67
N GLY A 42 -13.92 8.59 12.67
CA GLY A 42 -14.37 8.86 14.04
C GLY A 42 -14.41 7.64 14.97
N ASP A 43 -14.27 6.42 14.45
CA ASP A 43 -14.26 5.19 15.27
C ASP A 43 -13.14 5.22 16.29
N GLN A 44 -13.40 4.63 17.46
CA GLN A 44 -12.34 4.35 18.42
C GLN A 44 -11.47 3.18 17.94
N VAL A 45 -10.19 3.44 17.68
CA VAL A 45 -9.24 2.40 17.25
C VAL A 45 -8.33 2.06 18.41
N ARG A 46 -8.40 0.80 18.87
CA ARG A 46 -7.58 0.29 19.98
C ARG A 46 -6.46 -0.64 19.54
N HIS A 47 -6.52 -1.09 18.29
CA HIS A 47 -5.56 -2.05 17.75
C HIS A 47 -5.27 -1.71 16.29
N ALA A 48 -4.00 -1.87 15.92
CA ALA A 48 -3.61 -1.89 14.52
C ALA A 48 -3.93 -3.25 13.90
N HIS A 49 -4.00 -3.27 12.57
CA HIS A 49 -4.25 -4.47 11.80
C HIS A 49 -3.19 -4.59 10.70
N VAL A 50 -2.71 -5.80 10.45
CA VAL A 50 -1.90 -6.09 9.27
C VAL A 50 -2.78 -6.70 8.19
N VAL A 51 -2.61 -6.24 6.95
CA VAL A 51 -3.26 -6.86 5.79
C VAL A 51 -2.56 -8.18 5.48
N VAL A 52 -3.32 -9.28 5.52
CA VAL A 52 -2.82 -10.62 5.22
C VAL A 52 -3.06 -10.97 3.75
N SER A 53 -4.22 -10.58 3.21
CA SER A 53 -4.57 -10.78 1.81
C SER A 53 -5.60 -9.74 1.35
N GLY A 54 -5.70 -9.56 0.03
CA GLY A 54 -6.60 -8.60 -0.58
C GLY A 54 -6.05 -7.16 -0.57
N VAL A 55 -6.92 -6.20 -0.85
CA VAL A 55 -6.58 -4.77 -0.93
C VAL A 55 -7.66 -3.94 -0.24
N LEU A 56 -7.22 -3.04 0.63
CA LEU A 56 -8.08 -2.05 1.28
C LEU A 56 -7.74 -0.64 0.76
N LYS A 57 -8.63 0.32 0.99
CA LYS A 57 -8.32 1.75 0.81
C LYS A 57 -8.58 2.53 2.09
N SER A 58 -7.74 3.53 2.36
CA SER A 58 -8.05 4.62 3.30
C SER A 58 -8.61 5.81 2.53
N TYR A 59 -9.64 6.46 3.06
CA TYR A 59 -10.34 7.53 2.35
C TYR A 59 -11.00 8.54 3.29
N ILE A 60 -11.21 9.75 2.77
CA ILE A 60 -12.00 10.83 3.39
C ILE A 60 -13.15 11.14 2.43
N ASN A 61 -14.37 11.28 2.96
CA ASN A 61 -15.50 11.72 2.16
C ASN A 61 -15.58 13.25 2.13
N TYR A 62 -15.91 13.79 0.97
CA TYR A 62 -16.27 15.19 0.79
C TYR A 62 -17.80 15.36 0.84
N GLU A 63 -18.26 16.58 1.13
CA GLU A 63 -19.69 16.89 1.21
C GLU A 63 -20.43 16.68 -0.12
N ASN A 64 -19.73 16.80 -1.24
CA ASN A 64 -20.27 16.61 -2.59
C ASN A 64 -20.48 15.12 -2.96
N GLY A 65 -20.17 14.18 -2.05
CA GLY A 65 -20.31 12.74 -2.28
C GLY A 65 -19.10 12.09 -2.97
N ASP A 66 -18.07 12.85 -3.33
CA ASP A 66 -16.79 12.30 -3.74
C ASP A 66 -15.97 11.86 -2.51
N SER A 67 -14.93 11.08 -2.75
CA SER A 67 -13.98 10.67 -1.72
C SER A 67 -12.54 10.91 -2.15
N GLN A 68 -11.75 11.53 -1.30
CA GLN A 68 -10.29 11.50 -1.41
C GLN A 68 -9.80 10.14 -0.97
N VAL A 69 -9.09 9.43 -1.84
CA VAL A 69 -8.38 8.21 -1.42
C VAL A 69 -7.01 8.63 -0.94
N LEU A 70 -6.70 8.30 0.32
CA LEU A 70 -5.43 8.60 0.95
C LEU A 70 -4.37 7.56 0.59
N GLY A 71 -4.79 6.31 0.39
CA GLY A 71 -3.88 5.20 0.08
C GLY A 71 -4.60 3.90 -0.22
N PHE A 72 -3.88 2.99 -0.86
CA PHE A 72 -4.26 1.59 -1.04
C PHE A 72 -3.33 0.74 -0.19
N HIS A 73 -3.93 -0.18 0.58
CA HIS A 73 -3.22 -1.03 1.52
C HIS A 73 -3.21 -2.46 0.98
N ILE A 74 -2.02 -3.02 0.81
CA ILE A 74 -1.74 -4.34 0.26
C ILE A 74 -1.20 -5.28 1.34
N PRO A 75 -1.05 -6.60 1.07
CA PRO A 75 -0.54 -7.53 2.06
C PRO A 75 0.82 -7.12 2.61
N GLY A 76 0.93 -7.05 3.93
CA GLY A 76 2.10 -6.52 4.65
C GLY A 76 1.85 -5.16 5.30
N ASP A 77 0.94 -4.35 4.77
CA ASP A 77 0.68 -3.00 5.27
C ASP A 77 -0.01 -3.01 6.63
N ILE A 78 0.33 -2.03 7.47
CA ILE A 78 -0.22 -1.85 8.82
C ILE A 78 -1.22 -0.69 8.83
N ILE A 79 -2.46 -0.99 9.21
CA ILE A 79 -3.60 -0.06 9.21
C ILE A 79 -4.01 0.27 10.66
N GLY A 80 -4.40 1.52 10.90
CA GLY A 80 -4.97 1.98 12.17
C GLY A 80 -3.91 2.37 13.19
N HIS A 81 -2.63 2.36 12.79
CA HIS A 81 -1.51 2.73 13.64
C HIS A 81 -1.53 4.23 14.01
N GLU A 82 -1.99 5.08 13.09
CA GLU A 82 -2.14 6.53 13.28
C GLU A 82 -3.16 6.87 14.38
N SER A 83 -4.12 5.98 14.58
CA SER A 83 -5.22 6.14 15.51
C SER A 83 -4.90 5.59 16.91
N LEU A 84 -3.77 4.88 17.09
CA LEU A 84 -3.40 4.27 18.38
C LEU A 84 -3.06 5.31 19.45
N ILE A 85 -2.54 6.47 19.05
CA ILE A 85 -2.13 7.54 19.99
C ILE A 85 -3.34 8.40 20.39
N ASN A 86 -4.11 8.87 19.41
CA ASN A 86 -5.23 9.79 19.64
C ASN A 86 -6.57 9.07 19.92
N GLY A 87 -6.59 7.75 19.78
CA GLY A 87 -7.73 6.88 20.06
C GLY A 87 -8.88 6.95 19.07
N ARG A 88 -8.83 7.81 18.05
CA ARG A 88 -9.87 7.94 17.01
C ARG A 88 -9.28 8.01 15.62
N SER A 89 -9.95 7.36 14.66
CA SER A 89 -9.54 7.42 13.27
C SER A 89 -10.00 8.69 12.57
N PHE A 90 -9.09 9.31 11.84
CA PHE A 90 -9.36 10.47 10.98
C PHE A 90 -10.05 10.08 9.66
N CYS A 91 -9.84 8.85 9.18
CA CYS A 91 -10.30 8.41 7.87
C CYS A 91 -11.07 7.09 7.95
N GLY A 92 -11.84 6.79 6.90
CA GLY A 92 -12.44 5.47 6.76
C GLY A 92 -11.47 4.49 6.11
N VAL A 93 -11.59 3.21 6.43
CA VAL A 93 -10.89 2.12 5.76
C VAL A 93 -11.88 1.04 5.36
N LEU A 94 -11.91 0.68 4.07
CA LEU A 94 -12.79 -0.36 3.54
C LEU A 94 -12.07 -1.27 2.55
N ALA A 95 -12.59 -2.49 2.39
CA ALA A 95 -12.04 -3.49 1.49
C ALA A 95 -12.47 -3.26 0.04
N LEU A 96 -11.51 -3.28 -0.89
CA LEU A 96 -11.75 -3.18 -2.33
C LEU A 96 -11.96 -4.56 -2.97
N ASP A 97 -11.51 -5.63 -2.33
CA ASP A 97 -11.77 -7.01 -2.73
C ASP A 97 -12.15 -7.85 -1.50
N THR A 98 -12.13 -9.18 -1.63
CA THR A 98 -12.22 -10.03 -0.43
C THR A 98 -10.86 -10.01 0.27
N SER A 99 -10.81 -9.36 1.43
CA SER A 99 -9.57 -9.13 2.16
C SER A 99 -9.57 -9.84 3.50
N SER A 100 -8.37 -10.15 3.99
CA SER A 100 -8.14 -10.76 5.30
C SER A 100 -7.19 -9.88 6.08
N VAL A 101 -7.57 -9.52 7.31
CA VAL A 101 -6.75 -8.68 8.18
C VAL A 101 -6.56 -9.34 9.54
N ARG A 102 -5.35 -9.23 10.08
CA ARG A 102 -5.02 -9.77 11.39
C ARG A 102 -4.80 -8.63 12.38
N ARG A 103 -5.47 -8.69 13.51
CA ARG A 103 -5.25 -7.77 14.63
C ARG A 103 -3.83 -7.94 15.18
N LEU A 104 -3.17 -6.81 15.46
CA LEU A 104 -1.93 -6.77 16.24
C LEU A 104 -2.30 -6.53 17.71
N GLU A 105 -2.06 -7.53 18.57
CA GLU A 105 -2.51 -7.49 19.97
C GLU A 105 -1.57 -6.72 20.90
N THR A 106 -0.27 -6.72 20.60
CA THR A 106 0.77 -5.99 21.36
C THR A 106 1.84 -5.51 20.41
N VAL A 107 2.22 -4.25 20.51
CA VAL A 107 3.41 -3.71 19.83
C VAL A 107 4.63 -4.12 20.67
N GLY A 108 5.23 -5.27 20.36
CA GLY A 108 6.54 -5.66 20.90
C GLY A 108 7.69 -5.05 20.08
N GLU A 109 8.96 -5.24 20.47
CA GLU A 109 10.12 -4.67 19.76
C GLU A 109 10.14 -4.95 18.24
N THR A 110 9.83 -6.19 17.84
CA THR A 110 9.76 -6.57 16.42
C THR A 110 8.59 -5.91 15.69
N THR A 111 7.51 -5.60 16.41
CA THR A 111 6.36 -4.85 15.86
C THR A 111 6.68 -3.37 15.76
N SER A 112 7.52 -2.83 16.65
CA SER A 112 7.96 -1.44 16.61
C SER A 112 8.80 -1.14 15.37
N GLN A 113 9.72 -2.02 14.99
CA GLN A 113 10.51 -1.83 13.78
C GLN A 113 9.65 -1.89 12.51
N ALA A 114 8.79 -2.90 12.38
CA ALA A 114 7.86 -3.02 11.26
C ALA A 114 6.91 -1.81 11.16
N LEU A 115 6.52 -1.25 12.31
CA LEU A 115 5.71 -0.05 12.36
C LEU A 115 6.48 1.18 11.88
N ILE A 116 7.73 1.36 12.29
CA ILE A 116 8.58 2.46 11.83
C ILE A 116 8.81 2.38 10.32
N GLU A 117 9.09 1.18 9.81
CA GLU A 117 9.24 0.94 8.36
C GLU A 117 7.94 1.26 7.61
N SER A 118 6.79 0.80 8.11
CA SER A 118 5.48 1.11 7.53
C SER A 118 5.19 2.62 7.52
N MET A 119 5.48 3.33 8.61
CA MET A 119 5.32 4.79 8.68
C MET A 119 6.28 5.52 7.73
N HIS A 120 7.52 5.04 7.59
CA HIS A 120 8.49 5.61 6.66
C HIS A 120 8.02 5.49 5.22
N SER A 121 7.58 4.29 4.81
CA SER A 121 7.02 4.05 3.48
C SER A 121 5.76 4.90 3.23
N GLU A 122 4.90 5.06 4.22
CA GLU A 122 3.71 5.91 4.11
C GLU A 122 4.06 7.40 3.92
N ILE A 123 5.04 7.91 4.69
CA ILE A 123 5.53 9.30 4.53
C ILE A 123 6.14 9.52 3.15
N GLN A 124 6.96 8.58 2.66
CA GLN A 124 7.53 8.66 1.31
C GLN A 124 6.44 8.66 0.23
N ARG A 125 5.45 7.78 0.37
CA ARG A 125 4.31 7.67 -0.55
C ARG A 125 3.51 8.97 -0.59
N LEU A 126 3.16 9.54 0.56
CA LEU A 126 2.44 10.81 0.66
C LEU A 126 3.24 11.99 0.09
N THR A 127 4.55 12.03 0.35
CA THR A 127 5.45 13.07 -0.18
C THR A 127 5.54 13.00 -1.70
N ARG A 128 5.68 11.79 -2.27
CA ARG A 128 5.66 11.58 -3.72
C ARG A 128 4.32 11.98 -4.33
N GLN A 129 3.21 11.61 -3.68
CA GLN A 129 1.88 11.98 -4.14
C GLN A 129 1.74 13.50 -4.24
N LEU A 130 2.11 14.25 -3.18
CA LEU A 130 2.10 15.71 -3.16
C LEU A 130 2.92 16.34 -4.29
N HIS A 131 4.09 15.78 -4.59
CA HIS A 131 4.92 16.24 -5.71
C HIS A 131 4.23 16.03 -7.06
N LEU A 132 3.67 14.82 -7.28
CA LEU A 132 2.93 14.49 -8.50
C LEU A 132 1.68 15.36 -8.69
N GLU A 133 1.03 15.82 -7.61
CA GLU A 133 -0.14 16.69 -7.76
C GLU A 133 0.22 18.12 -8.22
N ARG A 134 1.42 18.59 -7.87
CA ARG A 134 1.85 19.98 -8.15
C ARG A 134 2.54 20.14 -9.49
N GLU A 135 3.40 19.18 -9.85
CA GLU A 135 4.38 19.36 -10.93
C GLU A 135 4.06 18.54 -12.19
N CYS A 136 3.11 17.61 -12.12
CA CYS A 136 2.87 16.64 -13.20
C CYS A 136 1.53 16.85 -13.90
N SER A 137 1.56 16.67 -15.24
CA SER A 137 0.32 16.61 -16.02
C SER A 137 -0.58 15.46 -15.55
N THR A 138 -1.88 15.57 -15.78
CA THR A 138 -2.86 14.51 -15.42
C THR A 138 -2.51 13.14 -16.01
N ALA A 139 -1.87 13.15 -17.19
CA ALA A 139 -1.40 11.94 -17.83
C ALA A 139 -0.14 11.36 -17.19
N ALA A 140 0.79 12.22 -16.76
CA ALA A 140 1.98 11.80 -16.04
C ALA A 140 1.61 11.13 -14.72
N ARG A 141 0.67 11.71 -13.96
CA ARG A 141 0.17 11.12 -12.70
C ARG A 141 -0.36 9.70 -12.90
N LEU A 142 -1.15 9.47 -13.96
CA LEU A 142 -1.65 8.13 -14.27
C LEU A 142 -0.52 7.20 -14.72
N ALA A 143 0.38 7.66 -15.58
CA ALA A 143 1.49 6.85 -16.07
C ALA A 143 2.41 6.41 -14.93
N THR A 144 2.80 7.33 -14.04
CA THR A 144 3.60 7.04 -12.84
C THR A 144 2.91 6.00 -11.96
N PHE A 145 1.62 6.18 -11.68
CA PHE A 145 0.87 5.20 -10.90
C PHE A 145 0.87 3.80 -11.53
N LEU A 146 0.64 3.71 -12.85
CA LEU A 146 0.61 2.41 -13.54
C LEU A 146 2.00 1.74 -13.56
N MET A 147 3.08 2.52 -13.67
CA MET A 147 4.45 2.02 -13.60
C MET A 147 4.78 1.52 -12.19
N ASP A 148 4.47 2.31 -11.15
CA ASP A 148 4.67 1.92 -9.75
C ASP A 148 3.87 0.65 -9.41
N TYR A 149 2.63 0.56 -9.87
CA TYR A 149 1.79 -0.63 -9.67
C TYR A 149 2.35 -1.85 -10.41
N SER A 150 2.77 -1.68 -11.67
CA SER A 150 3.44 -2.71 -12.47
C SER A 150 4.69 -3.26 -11.76
N GLU A 151 5.53 -2.37 -11.24
CA GLU A 151 6.76 -2.74 -10.53
C GLU A 151 6.44 -3.52 -9.24
N SER A 152 5.48 -3.04 -8.44
CA SER A 152 5.01 -3.73 -7.24
C SER A 152 4.46 -5.13 -7.55
N GLN A 153 3.72 -5.29 -8.65
CA GLN A 153 3.24 -6.60 -9.09
C GLN A 153 4.38 -7.53 -9.50
N ALA A 154 5.38 -7.03 -10.22
CA ALA A 154 6.54 -7.80 -10.63
C ALA A 154 7.38 -8.29 -9.43
N GLN A 155 7.60 -7.43 -8.43
CA GLN A 155 8.31 -7.79 -7.18
C GLN A 155 7.61 -8.92 -6.41
N ARG A 156 6.29 -9.04 -6.57
CA ARG A 156 5.45 -10.09 -5.96
C ARG A 156 5.32 -11.35 -6.83
N GLY A 157 6.03 -11.41 -7.96
CA GLY A 157 6.02 -12.54 -8.89
C GLY A 157 4.83 -12.58 -9.85
N TYR A 158 4.05 -11.51 -9.96
CA TYR A 158 2.97 -11.38 -10.95
C TYR A 158 3.47 -10.83 -12.28
N CYS A 159 2.61 -10.88 -13.31
CA CYS A 159 2.92 -10.28 -14.60
C CYS A 159 3.13 -8.76 -14.46
N ARG A 160 4.26 -8.28 -14.98
CA ARG A 160 4.65 -6.86 -14.95
C ARG A 160 3.71 -6.01 -15.82
N TYR A 161 3.36 -6.48 -17.00
CA TYR A 161 2.65 -5.69 -18.01
C TYR A 161 1.16 -6.00 -18.14
N GLU A 162 0.63 -6.90 -17.31
CA GLU A 162 -0.77 -7.28 -17.35
C GLU A 162 -1.28 -7.53 -15.94
N PHE A 163 -2.25 -6.72 -15.51
CA PHE A 163 -2.74 -6.78 -14.15
C PHE A 163 -4.17 -6.25 -14.01
N ILE A 164 -4.79 -6.65 -12.89
CA ILE A 164 -6.11 -6.17 -12.50
C ILE A 164 -5.93 -5.07 -11.46
N LEU A 165 -6.59 -3.94 -11.67
CA LEU A 165 -6.74 -2.89 -10.68
C LEU A 165 -7.92 -3.23 -9.76
N PRO A 166 -7.71 -3.46 -8.45
CA PRO A 166 -8.79 -3.79 -7.51
C PRO A 166 -9.73 -2.59 -7.29
N MET A 167 -9.16 -1.39 -7.39
CA MET A 167 -9.86 -0.10 -7.29
C MET A 167 -10.63 0.24 -8.57
N GLY A 168 -11.79 0.89 -8.41
CA GLY A 168 -12.56 1.42 -9.53
C GLY A 168 -12.00 2.75 -10.06
N ARG A 169 -12.57 3.26 -11.16
CA ARG A 169 -12.19 4.57 -11.73
C ARG A 169 -12.37 5.73 -10.76
N ARG A 170 -13.45 5.74 -9.98
CA ARG A 170 -13.72 6.78 -8.98
C ARG A 170 -12.66 6.79 -7.89
N ASP A 171 -12.30 5.60 -7.39
CA ASP A 171 -11.27 5.47 -6.35
C ASP A 171 -9.89 5.85 -6.86
N LEU A 172 -9.55 5.43 -8.08
CA LEU A 172 -8.28 5.81 -8.69
C LEU A 172 -8.24 7.33 -8.98
N ALA A 173 -9.35 7.93 -9.38
CA ALA A 173 -9.43 9.37 -9.61
C ALA A 173 -9.27 10.13 -8.30
N GLY A 174 -9.95 9.70 -7.22
CA GLY A 174 -9.79 10.26 -5.88
C GLY A 174 -8.38 10.08 -5.32
N TYR A 175 -7.69 8.98 -5.67
CA TYR A 175 -6.28 8.78 -5.30
C TYR A 175 -5.36 9.73 -6.07
N LEU A 176 -5.57 9.83 -7.37
CA LEU A 176 -4.78 10.68 -8.25
C LEU A 176 -5.23 12.14 -8.22
N GLY A 177 -6.08 12.59 -7.29
CA GLY A 177 -6.57 13.97 -7.25
C GLY A 177 -7.07 14.48 -8.61
N LEU A 178 -7.79 13.65 -9.36
CA LEU A 178 -8.38 13.96 -10.67
C LEU A 178 -9.90 13.82 -10.61
N ALA A 179 -10.60 14.54 -11.48
CA ALA A 179 -11.99 14.20 -11.77
C ALA A 179 -12.07 12.83 -12.48
N THR A 180 -13.11 12.05 -12.18
CA THR A 180 -13.32 10.71 -12.80
C THR A 180 -13.40 10.80 -14.33
N GLU A 181 -14.02 11.87 -14.85
CA GLU A 181 -14.09 12.14 -16.29
C GLU A 181 -12.70 12.39 -16.89
N THR A 182 -11.89 13.25 -16.25
CA THR A 182 -10.51 13.54 -16.67
C THR A 182 -9.67 12.27 -16.72
N LEU A 183 -9.74 11.44 -15.68
CA LEU A 183 -9.04 10.14 -15.66
C LEU A 183 -9.48 9.25 -16.84
N SER A 184 -10.78 9.20 -17.12
CA SER A 184 -11.34 8.39 -18.23
C SER A 184 -10.86 8.89 -19.60
N ARG A 185 -10.72 10.21 -19.77
CA ARG A 185 -10.14 10.83 -20.98
C ARG A 185 -8.66 10.46 -21.14
N VAL A 186 -7.87 10.45 -20.07
CA VAL A 186 -6.46 10.03 -20.13
C VAL A 186 -6.34 8.55 -20.50
N PHE A 187 -7.12 7.66 -19.89
CA PHE A 187 -7.15 6.24 -20.27
C PHE A 187 -7.50 6.04 -21.74
N SER A 188 -8.52 6.75 -22.24
CA SER A 188 -8.92 6.69 -23.64
C SER A 188 -7.78 7.14 -24.55
N ARG A 189 -7.12 8.25 -24.22
CA ARG A 189 -5.96 8.75 -24.97
C ARG A 189 -4.82 7.72 -25.04
N PHE A 190 -4.46 7.10 -23.91
CA PHE A 190 -3.41 6.06 -23.90
C PHE A 190 -3.81 4.82 -24.69
N ARG A 191 -5.08 4.45 -24.69
CA ARG A 191 -5.60 3.36 -25.53
C ARG A 191 -5.51 3.71 -27.02
N ASP A 192 -5.97 4.89 -27.40
CA ASP A 192 -6.00 5.33 -28.80
C ASP A 192 -4.58 5.53 -29.35
N GLN A 193 -3.62 5.84 -28.48
CA GLN A 193 -2.19 5.89 -28.79
C GLN A 193 -1.50 4.52 -28.83
N GLY A 194 -2.20 3.43 -28.49
CA GLY A 194 -1.64 2.08 -28.44
C GLY A 194 -0.67 1.85 -27.26
N ILE A 195 -0.68 2.70 -26.24
CA ILE A 195 0.17 2.57 -25.04
C ILE A 195 -0.43 1.53 -24.07
N LEU A 196 -1.75 1.52 -23.93
CA LEU A 196 -2.48 0.63 -23.04
C LEU A 196 -3.60 -0.12 -23.76
N ARG A 197 -3.88 -1.34 -23.32
CA ARG A 197 -5.18 -1.98 -23.53
C ARG A 197 -5.92 -2.00 -22.21
N VAL A 198 -7.21 -1.65 -22.24
CA VAL A 198 -8.02 -1.59 -21.02
C VAL A 198 -9.34 -2.29 -21.28
N SER A 199 -9.68 -3.24 -20.40
CA SER A 199 -11.00 -3.87 -20.34
C SER A 199 -11.50 -3.78 -18.91
N THR A 200 -12.54 -2.96 -18.65
CA THR A 200 -13.05 -2.71 -17.29
C THR A 200 -11.95 -2.27 -16.31
N ASN A 201 -11.45 -3.18 -15.48
CA ASN A 201 -10.37 -2.96 -14.51
C ASN A 201 -9.09 -3.75 -14.83
N HIS A 202 -9.10 -4.50 -15.92
CA HIS A 202 -7.94 -5.18 -16.47
C HIS A 202 -7.15 -4.23 -17.36
N VAL A 203 -5.86 -4.09 -17.08
CA VAL A 203 -4.94 -3.19 -17.78
C VAL A 203 -3.77 -4.00 -18.33
N THR A 204 -3.49 -3.81 -19.61
CA THR A 204 -2.29 -4.33 -20.27
C THR A 204 -1.45 -3.15 -20.75
N ILE A 205 -0.19 -3.10 -20.37
CA ILE A 205 0.78 -2.15 -20.88
C ILE A 205 1.33 -2.71 -22.20
N LEU A 206 1.01 -2.04 -23.31
CA LEU A 206 1.44 -2.44 -24.65
C LEU A 206 2.80 -1.83 -25.02
N ASP A 207 3.06 -0.62 -24.54
CA ASP A 207 4.31 0.11 -24.79
C ASP A 207 4.84 0.73 -23.48
N PRO A 208 5.71 -0.01 -22.75
CA PRO A 208 6.27 0.46 -21.49
C PRO A 208 7.13 1.72 -21.65
N ALA A 209 7.87 1.85 -22.75
CA ALA A 209 8.76 2.98 -22.99
C ALA A 209 7.97 4.29 -23.18
N ARG A 210 6.86 4.24 -23.92
CA ARG A 210 5.98 5.41 -24.06
C ARG A 210 5.21 5.73 -22.78
N LEU A 211 4.88 4.72 -21.97
CA LEU A 211 4.27 4.94 -20.66
C LEU A 211 5.27 5.63 -19.71
N GLU A 212 6.52 5.18 -19.68
CA GLU A 212 7.60 5.80 -18.90
C GLU A 212 7.95 7.22 -19.38
N ALA A 213 7.95 7.45 -20.69
CA ALA A 213 8.09 8.81 -21.22
C ALA A 213 6.94 9.72 -20.77
N ALA A 214 5.72 9.17 -20.64
CA ALA A 214 4.56 9.91 -20.17
C ALA A 214 4.60 10.21 -18.66
N SER A 215 5.26 9.41 -17.83
CA SER A 215 5.39 9.65 -16.38
C SER A 215 6.30 10.84 -16.04
N GLY A 216 7.05 11.38 -17.01
CA GLY A 216 7.95 12.51 -16.78
C GLY A 216 9.20 12.15 -15.96
N THR A 217 9.43 10.86 -15.69
CA THR A 217 10.55 10.34 -14.90
C THR A 217 11.88 10.29 -15.66
N ALA A 218 11.98 11.00 -16.79
CA ALA A 218 13.17 11.05 -17.64
C ALA A 218 14.27 11.99 -17.12
N THR A 219 14.10 12.65 -15.96
CA THR A 219 15.12 13.53 -15.39
C THR A 219 15.69 12.91 -14.11
N GLU A 220 16.99 12.61 -14.14
CA GLU A 220 17.79 11.90 -13.12
C GLU A 220 17.66 12.42 -11.67
N GLU A 221 17.18 13.63 -11.44
CA GLU A 221 16.97 14.21 -10.11
C GLU A 221 15.83 13.56 -9.31
N SER A 222 14.84 12.94 -9.98
CA SER A 222 13.70 12.29 -9.30
C SER A 222 14.03 10.90 -8.72
N ARG A 223 15.17 10.31 -9.08
CA ARG A 223 15.62 9.02 -8.55
C ARG A 223 16.21 9.11 -7.13
N LEU A 224 16.60 10.30 -6.68
CA LEU A 224 17.17 10.52 -5.33
C LEU A 224 16.12 10.55 -4.21
N ILE A 225 14.83 10.49 -4.54
CA ILE A 225 13.71 10.49 -3.59
C ILE A 225 12.97 9.13 -3.58
N CYS A 226 13.43 8.16 -4.38
CA CYS A 226 12.89 6.79 -4.40
C CYS A 226 13.70 5.85 -3.52
#